data_AF-A0A971EU07-F1
#
_entry.id   AF-A0A971EU07-F1
#
_cell.length_a   1.000
_cell.length_b   1.000
_cell.length_c   1.000
_cell.angle_alpha   90.00
_cell.angle_beta   90.00
_cell.angle_gamma   90.00
#
_symmetry.space_group_name_H-M   'P 1'
#
loop_
_entity.id
_entity.type
_entity.pdbx_description
1 polymer ?
#
loop_
_entity_poly.entity_id
_entity_poly.type
_entity_poly.pdbx_seq_one_letter_code
_entity_poly.pdbx_strand_id
1 'polypeptide(L)'
;MKAGWERKNLGDLCSILDSQRKPITKRNRTNGTYPYYGATGIVDYVNDYIFDEPLVLVGEDGAKWGSGENTAFIVDGKSWVNNHAHVLRPRREKVLDNWMVYYLNHSDLGKFVSGLTVPKLLTR
;
A
#
# COMPACT_ATOMS: atom_id res chain seq x y z
N MET A 1 27.06 2.25 -13.85
CA MET A 1 26.21 2.88 -12.82
C MET A 1 26.98 4.08 -12.28
N LYS A 2 26.36 5.27 -12.15
CA LYS A 2 27.04 6.42 -11.51
C LYS A 2 27.34 6.05 -10.06
N ALA A 3 28.54 6.38 -9.57
CA ALA A 3 28.97 6.09 -8.21
C ALA A 3 27.96 6.67 -7.19
N GLY A 4 27.50 5.84 -6.25
CA GLY A 4 26.65 6.26 -5.13
C GLY A 4 25.25 5.64 -5.03
N TRP A 5 24.74 4.96 -6.06
CA TRP A 5 23.43 4.30 -6.00
C TRP A 5 23.55 2.79 -5.78
N GLU A 6 22.88 2.29 -4.73
CA GLU A 6 22.76 0.87 -4.41
C GLU A 6 21.36 0.36 -4.79
N ARG A 7 21.28 -0.85 -5.35
CA ARG A 7 19.99 -1.54 -5.59
C ARG A 7 19.70 -2.47 -4.42
N LYS A 8 18.52 -2.35 -3.83
CA LYS A 8 18.02 -3.23 -2.77
C LYS A 8 16.67 -3.82 -3.13
N ASN A 9 16.33 -4.96 -2.54
CA ASN A 9 14.99 -5.51 -2.67
C ASN A 9 14.03 -4.71 -1.79
N LEU A 10 12.75 -4.64 -2.18
CA LEU A 10 11.73 -3.92 -1.42
C LEU A 10 11.61 -4.47 0.03
N GLY A 11 11.73 -5.79 0.21
CA GLY A 11 11.74 -6.43 1.53
C GLY A 11 12.89 -6.01 2.45
N ASP A 12 13.99 -5.48 1.90
CA ASP A 12 15.11 -4.95 2.70
C ASP A 12 14.86 -3.53 3.20
N LEU A 13 13.91 -2.83 2.54
CA LEU A 13 13.58 -1.42 2.72
C LEU A 13 12.28 -1.21 3.51
N CYS A 14 11.41 -2.20 3.63
CA CYS A 14 10.17 -2.10 4.41
C CYS A 14 9.74 -3.44 5.01
N SER A 15 8.91 -3.38 6.04
CA SER A 15 8.14 -4.53 6.53
C SER A 15 6.78 -4.56 5.85
N ILE A 16 6.33 -5.75 5.44
CA ILE A 16 4.98 -5.96 4.89
C ILE A 16 4.05 -6.36 6.03
N LEU A 17 2.98 -5.59 6.24
CA LEU A 17 2.01 -5.77 7.33
C LEU A 17 0.68 -6.36 6.84
N ASP A 18 0.69 -7.02 5.69
CA ASP A 18 -0.51 -7.53 5.03
C ASP A 18 -1.33 -8.49 5.91
N SER A 19 -0.69 -9.19 6.85
CA SER A 19 -1.34 -10.07 7.83
C SER A 19 -2.18 -9.34 8.89
N GLN A 20 -1.98 -8.03 9.06
CA GLN A 20 -2.73 -7.22 10.03
C GLN A 20 -3.99 -6.60 9.43
N ARG A 21 -4.12 -6.61 8.09
CA ARG A 21 -5.29 -6.08 7.36
C ARG A 21 -6.54 -6.88 7.71
N LYS A 22 -7.69 -6.20 7.78
CA LYS A 22 -8.98 -6.84 8.11
C LYS A 22 -10.08 -6.34 7.19
N PRO A 23 -10.60 -7.13 6.24
CA PRO A 23 -11.72 -6.66 5.43
C PRO A 23 -13.01 -6.57 6.25
N ILE A 24 -13.72 -5.44 6.15
CA ILE A 24 -15.09 -5.27 6.66
C ILE A 24 -16.05 -5.16 5.46
N THR A 25 -17.00 -6.08 5.39
CA THR A 25 -18.09 -6.00 4.39
C THR A 25 -18.93 -4.74 4.61
N LYS A 26 -19.40 -4.11 3.53
CA LYS A 26 -20.13 -2.82 3.60
C LYS A 26 -21.28 -2.83 4.62
N ARG A 27 -22.04 -3.94 4.70
CA ARG A 27 -23.15 -4.12 5.64
C ARG A 27 -22.73 -4.18 7.13
N ASN A 28 -21.48 -4.54 7.41
CA ASN A 28 -20.94 -4.68 8.76
C ASN A 28 -20.10 -3.47 9.18
N ARG A 29 -19.95 -2.47 8.32
CA ARG A 29 -19.25 -1.23 8.67
C ARG A 29 -20.14 -0.44 9.60
N THR A 30 -19.56 0.00 10.70
CA THR A 30 -20.19 0.99 11.56
C THR A 30 -19.57 2.33 11.24
N ASN A 31 -20.40 3.31 10.87
CA ASN A 31 -19.94 4.64 10.51
C ASN A 31 -19.14 5.28 11.65
N GLY A 32 -18.05 5.95 11.30
CA GLY A 32 -17.24 6.70 12.24
C GLY A 32 -16.32 7.68 11.54
N THR A 33 -15.21 8.03 12.17
CA THR A 33 -14.30 9.07 11.70
C THR A 33 -13.00 8.54 11.13
N TYR A 34 -12.71 7.25 11.28
CA TYR A 34 -11.44 6.69 10.84
C TYR A 34 -11.51 6.24 9.38
N PRO A 35 -10.55 6.64 8.52
CA PRO A 35 -10.55 6.27 7.12
C PRO A 35 -10.41 4.76 6.94
N TYR A 36 -11.29 4.20 6.12
CA TYR A 36 -11.22 2.83 5.66
C TYR A 36 -10.64 2.80 4.24
N TYR A 37 -9.41 2.34 4.12
CA TYR A 37 -8.62 2.33 2.88
C TYR A 37 -8.81 1.05 2.06
N GLY A 38 -8.85 1.25 0.75
CA GLY A 38 -8.74 0.21 -0.28
C GLY A 38 -7.62 0.52 -1.27
N ALA A 39 -7.65 -0.14 -2.44
CA ALA A 39 -6.57 -0.10 -3.43
C ALA A 39 -6.20 1.29 -3.97
N THR A 40 -7.16 2.21 -3.99
CA THR A 40 -7.05 3.53 -4.63
C THR A 40 -7.25 4.70 -3.66
N GLY A 41 -7.19 4.44 -2.35
CA GLY A 41 -7.38 5.45 -1.31
C GLY A 41 -8.53 5.13 -0.36
N ILE A 42 -9.11 6.17 0.22
CA ILE A 42 -10.23 6.05 1.16
C ILE A 42 -11.47 5.60 0.40
N VAL A 43 -12.10 4.51 0.86
CA VAL A 43 -13.36 4.00 0.27
C VAL A 43 -14.55 4.16 1.22
N ASP A 44 -14.32 4.41 2.51
CA ASP A 44 -15.35 4.65 3.52
C ASP A 44 -14.76 5.25 4.81
N TYR A 45 -15.59 5.49 5.82
CA TYR A 45 -15.16 5.81 7.18
C TYR A 45 -15.81 4.90 8.22
N VAL A 46 -15.03 4.42 9.18
CA VAL A 46 -15.44 3.45 10.20
C VAL A 46 -15.17 3.96 11.63
N ASN A 47 -15.81 3.33 12.61
CA ASN A 47 -15.74 3.72 14.02
C ASN A 47 -14.54 3.16 14.80
N ASP A 48 -13.67 2.37 14.16
CA ASP A 48 -12.49 1.77 14.77
C ASP A 48 -11.29 1.80 13.81
N TYR A 49 -10.09 1.45 14.29
CA TYR A 49 -8.85 1.47 13.50
C TYR A 49 -7.94 0.29 13.85
N ILE A 50 -7.05 -0.08 12.92
CA ILE A 50 -6.07 -1.17 13.11
C ILE A 50 -4.62 -0.70 12.98
N PHE A 51 -4.39 0.52 12.48
CA PHE A 51 -3.10 1.17 12.43
C PHE A 51 -3.21 2.59 13.01
N ASP A 52 -2.14 3.07 13.65
CA ASP A 52 -1.99 4.45 14.12
C ASP A 52 -0.53 4.87 13.97
N GLU A 53 -0.08 4.91 12.72
CA GLU A 53 1.30 5.23 12.35
C GLU A 53 1.39 5.60 10.87
N PRO A 54 2.45 6.29 10.44
CA PRO A 54 2.69 6.55 9.03
C PRO A 54 3.05 5.27 8.27
N LEU A 55 2.35 5.00 7.17
CA LEU A 55 2.49 3.81 6.33
C LEU A 55 2.46 4.20 4.85
N VAL A 56 2.92 3.30 3.99
CA VAL A 56 2.71 3.38 2.55
C VAL A 56 1.79 2.26 2.13
N LEU A 57 0.67 2.62 1.50
CA LEU A 57 -0.24 1.66 0.92
C LEU A 57 0.06 1.49 -0.58
N VAL A 58 -0.12 0.28 -1.09
CA VAL A 58 0.03 -0.04 -2.52
C VAL A 58 -1.18 -0.86 -2.96
N GLY A 59 -1.85 -0.47 -4.04
CA GLY A 59 -3.02 -1.20 -4.53
C GLY A 59 -2.72 -2.67 -4.89
N GLU A 60 -3.42 -3.60 -4.25
CA GLU A 60 -3.28 -5.05 -4.45
C GLU A 60 -4.12 -5.53 -5.63
N ASP A 61 -5.40 -5.18 -5.68
CA ASP A 61 -6.33 -5.53 -6.75
C ASP A 61 -7.30 -4.35 -7.01
N GLY A 62 -7.60 -4.07 -8.28
CA GLY A 62 -8.39 -2.91 -8.68
C GLY A 62 -7.64 -1.58 -8.75
N ALA A 63 -6.31 -1.58 -8.61
CA ALA A 63 -5.44 -0.45 -8.92
C ALA A 63 -4.91 -0.53 -10.36
N LYS A 64 -4.19 0.52 -10.78
CA LYS A 64 -3.39 0.54 -12.00
C LYS A 64 -1.91 0.48 -11.61
N TRP A 65 -1.12 -0.27 -12.36
CA TRP A 65 0.28 -0.61 -12.00
C TRP A 65 1.31 -0.17 -13.04
N GLY A 66 0.88 0.59 -14.04
CA GLY A 66 1.77 1.18 -15.03
C GLY A 66 2.62 2.31 -14.43
N SER A 67 3.75 2.61 -15.06
CA SER A 67 4.55 3.78 -14.70
C SER A 67 3.72 5.06 -14.89
N GLY A 68 3.74 5.95 -13.90
CA GLY A 68 2.95 7.18 -13.84
C GLY A 68 1.61 7.02 -13.12
N GLU A 69 1.21 5.81 -12.76
CA GLU A 69 -0.04 5.57 -12.02
C GLU A 69 0.15 5.81 -10.51
N ASN A 70 -0.86 6.40 -9.87
CA ASN A 70 -0.86 6.64 -8.43
C ASN A 70 -1.28 5.38 -7.65
N THR A 71 -0.49 4.33 -7.79
CA THR A 71 -0.75 3.01 -7.19
C THR A 71 -0.35 2.93 -5.72
N ALA A 72 0.62 3.74 -5.32
CA ALA A 72 1.13 3.87 -3.97
C ALA A 72 0.89 5.27 -3.41
N PHE A 73 0.57 5.34 -2.12
CA PHE A 73 0.32 6.60 -1.41
C PHE A 73 0.60 6.46 0.09
N ILE A 74 0.93 7.59 0.73
CA ILE A 74 1.18 7.66 2.17
C ILE A 74 -0.14 7.80 2.91
N VAL A 75 -0.25 7.10 4.03
CA VAL A 75 -1.31 7.29 5.03
C VAL A 75 -0.65 7.56 6.38
N ASP A 76 -1.29 8.36 7.22
CA ASP A 76 -0.78 8.69 8.55
C ASP A 76 -1.92 8.78 9.56
N GLY A 77 -1.62 8.39 10.80
CA GLY A 77 -2.55 8.30 11.91
C GLY A 77 -3.52 7.11 11.83
N LYS A 78 -4.59 7.22 12.63
CA LYS A 78 -5.59 6.18 12.83
C LYS A 78 -6.29 5.80 11.54
N SER A 79 -6.11 4.56 11.11
CA SER A 79 -6.65 4.06 9.86
C SER A 79 -7.05 2.59 9.92
N TRP A 80 -7.99 2.22 9.06
CA TRP A 80 -8.36 0.85 8.80
C TRP A 80 -8.03 0.48 7.36
N VAL A 81 -7.29 -0.61 7.12
CA VAL A 81 -6.91 -1.03 5.76
C VAL A 81 -7.53 -2.39 5.43
N ASN A 82 -8.18 -2.47 4.26
CA ASN A 82 -8.75 -3.71 3.77
C ASN A 82 -7.72 -4.59 3.03
N ASN A 83 -8.16 -5.72 2.49
CA ASN A 83 -7.31 -6.67 1.75
C ASN A 83 -7.02 -6.27 0.27
N HIS A 84 -7.52 -5.14 -0.20
CA HIS A 84 -7.29 -4.62 -1.56
C HIS A 84 -6.11 -3.65 -1.63
N ALA A 85 -5.42 -3.38 -0.51
CA ALA A 85 -4.18 -2.61 -0.49
C ALA A 85 -3.13 -3.32 0.36
N HIS A 86 -1.92 -3.48 -0.17
CA HIS A 86 -0.76 -3.89 0.62
C HIS A 86 -0.38 -2.79 1.61
N VAL A 87 0.11 -3.19 2.78
CA VAL A 87 0.56 -2.27 3.83
C VAL A 87 2.07 -2.40 3.98
N LEU A 88 2.80 -1.34 3.63
CA LEU A 88 4.25 -1.26 3.78
C LEU A 88 4.59 -0.32 4.93
N ARG A 89 5.43 -0.78 5.85
CA ARG A 89 6.08 0.04 6.88
C ARG A 89 7.54 0.30 6.46
N PRO A 90 7.87 1.48 5.92
CA PRO A 90 9.23 1.82 5.53
C PRO A 90 10.21 1.73 6.71
N ARG A 91 11.40 1.21 6.43
CA ARG A 91 12.57 1.31 7.30
C ARG A 91 13.19 2.68 7.11
N ARG A 92 12.74 3.65 7.91
CA ARG A 92 13.06 5.08 7.75
C ARG A 92 14.54 5.42 7.93
N GLU A 93 15.32 4.50 8.49
CA GLU A 93 16.78 4.59 8.52
C GLU A 93 17.43 4.30 7.16
N LYS A 94 16.68 3.75 6.20
CA LYS A 94 17.17 3.37 4.86
C LYS A 94 16.47 4.09 3.72
N VAL A 95 15.19 4.43 3.87
CA VAL A 95 14.37 4.98 2.78
C VAL A 95 13.35 5.99 3.30
N LEU A 96 13.13 7.05 2.53
CA LEU A 96 12.07 8.03 2.78
C LEU A 96 10.75 7.55 2.18
N ASP A 97 9.66 7.72 2.92
CA ASP A 97 8.30 7.33 2.51
C ASP A 97 7.94 7.94 1.13
N ASN A 98 8.20 9.25 0.96
CA ASN A 98 7.99 9.96 -0.31
C ASN A 98 8.80 9.37 -1.47
N TRP A 99 10.05 8.95 -1.20
CA TRP A 99 10.88 8.35 -2.22
C TRP A 99 10.37 6.97 -2.61
N MET A 100 9.92 6.16 -1.63
CA MET A 100 9.33 4.85 -1.91
C MET A 100 8.05 4.98 -2.75
N VAL A 101 7.16 5.91 -2.40
CA VAL A 101 5.95 6.20 -3.19
C VAL A 101 6.31 6.69 -4.59
N TYR A 102 7.24 7.65 -4.70
CA TYR A 102 7.70 8.14 -5.99
C TYR A 102 8.23 6.99 -6.86
N TYR A 103 9.10 6.15 -6.31
CA TYR A 103 9.70 5.03 -7.02
C TYR A 103 8.64 4.00 -7.46
N LEU A 104 7.69 3.64 -6.59
CA LEU A 104 6.62 2.71 -6.91
C LEU A 104 5.70 3.25 -8.00
N ASN A 105 5.29 4.52 -7.92
CA ASN A 105 4.40 5.15 -8.90
C ASN A 105 5.06 5.37 -10.26
N HIS A 106 6.39 5.52 -10.32
CA HIS A 106 7.12 5.70 -11.58
C HIS A 106 7.76 4.41 -12.09
N SER A 107 7.59 3.29 -11.39
CA SER A 107 8.02 1.97 -11.85
C SER A 107 6.88 1.26 -12.58
N ASP A 108 7.22 0.50 -13.62
CA ASP A 108 6.27 -0.47 -14.18
C ASP A 108 6.22 -1.70 -13.26
N LEU A 109 5.12 -1.81 -12.51
CA LEU A 109 4.85 -2.92 -11.59
C LEU A 109 4.11 -4.07 -12.28
N GLY A 110 3.76 -3.95 -13.57
CA GLY A 110 3.00 -4.95 -14.33
C GLY A 110 3.63 -6.34 -14.30
N LYS A 111 4.96 -6.42 -14.23
CA LYS A 111 5.70 -7.69 -14.09
C LYS A 111 5.45 -8.45 -12.78
N PHE A 112 4.91 -7.79 -11.76
CA PHE A 112 4.57 -8.39 -10.46
C PHE A 112 3.08 -8.70 -10.33
N VAL A 113 2.29 -8.36 -11.36
CA VAL A 113 0.86 -8.64 -11.41
C VAL A 113 0.63 -10.08 -11.84
N SER A 114 -0.29 -10.76 -11.16
CA SER A 114 -0.69 -12.14 -11.41
C SER A 114 -2.22 -12.28 -11.43
N GLY A 115 -2.73 -13.41 -11.90
CA GLY A 115 -4.17 -13.67 -11.98
C GLY A 115 -4.72 -13.43 -13.38
N LEU A 116 -5.42 -14.44 -13.92
CA LEU A 116 -5.97 -14.42 -15.28
C LEU A 116 -7.29 -13.65 -15.37
N THR A 117 -8.07 -13.62 -14.28
CA THR A 117 -9.44 -13.07 -14.26
C THR A 117 -9.52 -11.78 -13.45
N VAL A 118 -8.85 -11.71 -12.30
CA VAL A 118 -8.70 -10.49 -11.48
C VAL A 118 -7.21 -10.27 -11.28
N PRO A 119 -6.62 -9.27 -11.96
CA PRO A 119 -5.21 -8.94 -11.80
C PRO A 119 -4.91 -8.50 -10.37
N LYS A 120 -3.80 -9.01 -9.84
CA LYS A 120 -3.38 -8.83 -8.46
C LYS A 120 -1.88 -8.64 -8.34
N LEU A 121 -1.46 -7.54 -7.72
CA LEU A 121 -0.07 -7.28 -7.36
C LEU A 121 0.37 -8.22 -6.23
N LEU A 122 1.61 -8.70 -6.28
CA LEU A 122 2.17 -9.58 -5.26
C LEU A 122 3.40 -8.94 -4.62
N THR A 123 3.55 -9.12 -3.31
CA THR A 123 4.63 -8.55 -2.48
C THR A 123 5.73 -9.56 -2.13
N ARG A 124 5.94 -10.57 -2.99
CA ARG A 124 6.91 -11.67 -2.82
C ARG A 124 8.34 -11.31 -3.21
#